data_AF-A0A444W5X0-F1
#
_entry.id   AF-A0A444W5X0-F1
#
_cell.length_a   1.000
_cell.length_b   1.000
_cell.length_c   1.000
_cell.angle_alpha   90.00
_cell.angle_beta   90.00
_cell.angle_gamma   90.00
#
_symmetry.space_group_name_H-M   'P 1'
#
loop_
_entity.id
_entity.type
_entity.pdbx_description
1 polymer ?
#
loop_
_entity_poly.entity_id
_entity_poly.type
_entity_poly.pdbx_seq_one_letter_code
_entity_poly.pdbx_strand_id
1 'polypeptide(L)'
;MAAASLLLLGSCNVDDDYTYYYPSNNIALGIIANASPDSDGLFFYADQNDINQNPLEYTNAAGYYNFYLGDRTFSIQDSDGHELTTLDKTLTAGDFFTLFAVNNFDEIELVAYDDILEYPAVNHAGIRFINLSPDAPAINIATETDDLATALEFKQATDFMEIPAGTYNITYTDSNDTTLYTDVDMVFTAGKIYTIYTKGYVTPPAGSEDTFSTKRMRNY
;
A
#
# COMPACT_ATOMS: atom_id res chain seq x y z
N MET A 1 53.15 -44.16 14.58
CA MET A 1 52.58 -42.80 14.58
C MET A 1 51.11 -42.92 14.25
N ALA A 2 50.27 -42.91 15.28
CA ALA A 2 48.83 -42.80 15.16
C ALA A 2 48.49 -41.31 15.17
N ALA A 3 47.80 -40.82 14.14
CA ALA A 3 47.22 -39.48 14.13
C ALA A 3 45.71 -39.65 14.02
N ALA A 4 45.03 -39.42 15.14
CA ALA A 4 43.60 -39.24 15.22
C ALA A 4 43.28 -37.83 14.68
N SER A 5 42.44 -37.75 13.65
CA SER A 5 41.88 -36.48 13.18
C SER A 5 40.42 -36.39 13.59
N LEU A 6 40.17 -35.39 14.42
CA LEU A 6 38.92 -34.93 15.01
C LEU A 6 37.76 -34.84 14.01
N LEU A 7 36.60 -35.38 14.43
CA LEU A 7 35.29 -35.00 13.92
C LEU A 7 34.95 -33.59 14.42
N LEU A 8 34.83 -32.63 13.50
CA LEU A 8 34.26 -31.32 13.78
C LEU A 8 32.74 -31.43 13.62
N LEU A 9 32.03 -31.40 14.75
CA LEU A 9 30.60 -31.12 14.78
C LEU A 9 30.41 -29.62 14.51
N GLY A 10 30.00 -29.28 13.30
CA GLY A 10 29.51 -27.95 12.97
C GLY A 10 28.15 -27.73 13.63
N SER A 11 28.13 -26.99 14.73
CA SER A 11 26.92 -26.45 15.33
C SER A 11 26.31 -25.42 14.37
N CYS A 12 25.21 -25.76 13.71
CA CYS A 12 24.38 -24.76 13.04
C CYS A 12 23.67 -23.94 14.11
N ASN A 13 24.23 -22.78 14.46
CA ASN A 13 23.46 -21.76 15.18
C ASN A 13 22.41 -21.23 14.20
N VAL A 14 21.14 -21.47 14.49
CA VAL A 14 20.03 -20.80 13.82
C VAL A 14 19.85 -19.47 14.55
N ASP A 15 20.81 -18.56 14.36
CA ASP A 15 20.60 -17.15 14.66
C ASP A 15 19.91 -16.58 13.42
N ASP A 16 18.58 -16.60 13.44
CA ASP A 16 17.78 -15.75 12.58
C ASP A 16 18.04 -14.30 13.02
N ASP A 17 19.11 -13.72 12.48
CA ASP A 17 19.36 -12.28 12.55
C ASP A 17 18.19 -11.59 11.83
N TYR A 18 17.20 -11.15 12.62
CA TYR A 18 16.23 -10.13 12.24
C TYR A 18 17.03 -8.87 11.88
N THR A 19 17.50 -8.79 10.63
CA THR A 19 18.26 -7.64 10.15
C THR A 19 17.32 -6.44 10.06
N TYR A 20 17.43 -5.54 11.03
CA TYR A 20 16.79 -4.23 10.99
C TYR A 20 17.15 -3.55 9.67
N TYR A 21 16.15 -3.15 8.88
CA TYR A 21 16.42 -2.31 7.72
C TYR A 21 16.85 -0.94 8.25
N TYR A 22 18.13 -0.60 8.08
CA TYR A 22 18.63 0.74 8.38
C TYR A 22 18.44 1.60 7.13
N PRO A 23 17.43 2.50 7.09
CA PRO A 23 17.31 3.40 5.97
C PRO A 23 18.58 4.23 5.82
N SER A 24 18.99 4.45 4.58
CA SER A 24 20.03 5.43 4.29
C SER A 24 19.62 6.77 4.89
N ASN A 25 20.48 7.31 5.73
CA ASN A 25 20.25 8.45 6.62
C ASN A 25 19.98 9.80 5.93
N ASN A 26 19.87 9.84 4.60
CA ASN A 26 19.77 11.08 3.82
C ASN A 26 18.66 11.07 2.73
N ILE A 27 17.78 10.07 2.67
CA ILE A 27 16.67 10.04 1.71
C ILE A 27 15.37 9.54 2.36
N ALA A 28 14.25 9.92 1.75
CA ALA A 28 12.95 9.28 1.93
C ALA A 28 12.65 8.40 0.72
N LEU A 29 11.87 7.35 0.91
CA LEU A 29 11.48 6.39 -0.13
C LEU A 29 9.96 6.39 -0.28
N GLY A 30 9.45 6.48 -1.50
CA GLY A 30 8.00 6.52 -1.71
C GLY A 30 7.50 5.74 -2.91
N ILE A 31 6.27 5.23 -2.81
CA ILE A 31 5.50 4.66 -3.92
C ILE A 31 4.50 5.72 -4.40
N ILE A 32 4.25 5.78 -5.70
CA ILE A 32 3.07 6.44 -6.27
C ILE A 32 2.09 5.37 -6.75
N ALA A 33 0.80 5.62 -6.59
CA ALA A 33 -0.27 4.73 -7.00
C ALA A 33 -1.44 5.52 -7.57
N ASN A 34 -1.99 5.05 -8.69
CA ASN A 34 -3.23 5.56 -9.23
C ASN A 34 -4.39 4.65 -8.79
N ALA A 35 -5.19 5.15 -7.84
CA ALA A 35 -6.41 4.51 -7.36
C ALA A 35 -7.68 5.32 -7.71
N SER A 36 -7.57 6.34 -8.58
CA SER A 36 -8.69 7.14 -9.07
C SER A 36 -9.38 6.42 -10.24
N PRO A 37 -10.59 5.86 -10.05
CA PRO A 37 -11.30 5.21 -11.14
C PRO A 37 -11.69 6.18 -12.25
N ASP A 38 -11.81 5.66 -13.47
CA ASP A 38 -12.01 6.40 -14.73
C ASP A 38 -10.92 7.42 -15.07
N SER A 39 -9.84 7.50 -14.27
CA SER A 39 -8.75 8.39 -14.59
C SER A 39 -7.96 7.91 -15.80
N ASP A 40 -7.64 8.85 -16.67
CA ASP A 40 -6.59 8.66 -17.67
C ASP A 40 -5.23 8.47 -16.97
N GLY A 41 -4.21 8.13 -17.75
CA GLY A 41 -2.84 8.03 -17.30
C GLY A 41 -2.33 9.30 -16.61
N LEU A 42 -1.91 9.18 -15.34
CA LEU A 42 -1.50 10.31 -14.50
C LEU A 42 0.02 10.49 -14.41
N PHE A 43 0.46 11.75 -14.29
CA PHE A 43 1.87 12.11 -14.10
C PHE A 43 2.04 12.75 -12.72
N PHE A 44 2.90 12.16 -11.90
CA PHE A 44 3.19 12.61 -10.55
C PHE A 44 4.48 13.42 -10.54
N TYR A 45 4.50 14.47 -9.74
CA TYR A 45 5.64 15.37 -9.56
C TYR A 45 5.98 15.56 -8.09
N ALA A 46 7.25 15.81 -7.82
CA ALA A 46 7.75 16.32 -6.55
C ALA A 46 8.44 17.66 -6.81
N ASP A 47 7.82 18.73 -6.34
CA ASP A 47 8.16 20.10 -6.65
C ASP A 47 8.12 20.35 -8.18
N GLN A 48 9.28 20.56 -8.81
CA GLN A 48 9.41 20.76 -10.26
C GLN A 48 9.92 19.50 -11.00
N ASN A 49 10.14 18.39 -10.29
CA ASN A 49 10.72 17.18 -10.87
C ASN A 49 9.63 16.14 -11.15
N ASP A 50 9.72 15.51 -12.32
CA ASP A 50 8.90 14.35 -12.68
C ASP A 50 9.28 13.13 -11.82
N ILE A 51 8.27 12.42 -11.30
CA ILE A 51 8.47 11.14 -10.61
C ILE A 51 8.36 9.98 -11.61
N ASN A 52 7.38 10.03 -12.53
CA ASN A 52 7.19 9.04 -13.58
C ASN A 52 7.19 9.67 -14.98
N GLN A 53 7.91 9.04 -15.91
CA GLN A 53 8.00 9.49 -17.32
C GLN A 53 6.89 8.94 -18.21
N ASN A 54 6.36 7.76 -17.86
CA ASN A 54 5.21 7.17 -18.53
C ASN A 54 3.96 7.38 -17.68
N PRO A 55 2.78 7.55 -18.30
CA PRO A 55 1.53 7.71 -17.56
C PRO A 55 1.31 6.54 -16.60
N LEU A 56 0.89 6.86 -15.37
CA LEU A 56 0.49 5.86 -14.38
C LEU A 56 -1.01 5.60 -14.52
N GLU A 57 -1.34 4.55 -15.28
CA GLU A 57 -2.73 4.12 -15.52
C GLU A 57 -3.45 3.71 -14.24
N TYR A 58 -4.79 3.80 -14.25
CA TYR A 58 -5.62 3.33 -13.13
C TYR A 58 -5.25 1.90 -12.70
N THR A 59 -5.28 1.70 -11.39
CA THR A 59 -4.79 0.56 -10.62
C THR A 59 -3.27 0.46 -10.51
N ASN A 60 -2.46 1.08 -11.36
CA ASN A 60 -1.01 0.87 -11.30
C ASN A 60 -0.35 1.61 -10.13
N ALA A 61 0.76 1.02 -9.66
CA ALA A 61 1.62 1.61 -8.66
C ALA A 61 3.09 1.38 -9.05
N ALA A 62 3.96 2.33 -8.70
CA ALA A 62 5.37 2.28 -9.05
C ALA A 62 6.24 2.89 -7.95
N GLY A 63 7.43 2.32 -7.76
CA GLY A 63 8.38 2.72 -6.73
C GLY A 63 9.19 1.52 -6.22
N TYR A 64 9.93 1.66 -5.11
CA TYR A 64 10.13 2.90 -4.33
C TYR A 64 11.06 3.87 -5.07
N TYR A 65 10.65 5.14 -5.15
CA TYR A 65 11.48 6.25 -5.64
C TYR A 65 12.20 6.93 -4.50
N ASN A 66 13.37 7.50 -4.78
CA ASN A 66 14.11 8.32 -3.82
C ASN A 66 13.59 9.76 -3.85
N PHE A 67 13.32 10.32 -2.67
CA PHE A 67 12.90 11.70 -2.51
C PHE A 67 13.90 12.47 -1.65
N TYR A 68 14.09 13.74 -2.01
CA TYR A 68 14.88 14.67 -1.21
C TYR A 68 14.12 15.05 0.07
N LEU A 69 14.85 15.24 1.17
CA LEU A 69 14.28 15.56 2.48
C LEU A 69 13.79 17.02 2.59
N GLY A 70 12.97 17.31 3.58
CA GLY A 70 12.39 18.63 3.85
C GLY A 70 10.94 18.74 3.38
N ASP A 71 10.41 19.97 3.39
CA ASP A 71 9.06 20.25 2.89
C ASP A 71 9.01 20.05 1.37
N ARG A 72 8.06 19.23 0.93
CA ARG A 72 7.83 18.89 -0.48
C ARG A 72 6.39 19.17 -0.84
N THR A 73 6.20 19.69 -2.05
CA THR A 73 4.88 19.75 -2.69
C THR A 73 4.81 18.64 -3.73
N PHE A 74 3.91 17.69 -3.55
CA PHE A 74 3.58 16.71 -4.55
C PHE A 74 2.41 17.21 -5.40
N SER A 75 2.42 16.90 -6.70
CA SER A 75 1.31 17.25 -7.58
C SER A 75 1.04 16.17 -8.61
N ILE A 76 -0.18 16.20 -9.16
CA ILE A 76 -0.61 15.33 -10.26
C ILE A 76 -0.96 16.23 -11.45
N GLN A 77 -0.54 15.81 -12.64
CA GLN A 77 -0.99 16.37 -13.90
C GLN A 77 -1.64 15.31 -14.80
N ASP A 78 -2.54 15.78 -15.66
CA ASP A 78 -3.08 14.99 -16.77
C ASP A 78 -2.08 14.87 -17.93
N SER A 79 -2.47 14.16 -19.00
CA SER A 79 -1.63 13.97 -20.18
C SER A 79 -1.39 15.23 -21.02
N ASP A 80 -2.21 16.28 -20.83
CA ASP A 80 -2.05 17.58 -21.48
C ASP A 80 -1.17 18.54 -20.64
N GLY A 81 -0.77 18.13 -19.43
CA GLY A 81 0.07 18.89 -18.52
C GLY A 81 -0.70 19.86 -17.60
N HIS A 82 -2.02 19.72 -17.49
CA HIS A 82 -2.80 20.49 -16.52
C HIS A 82 -2.65 19.90 -15.13
N GLU A 83 -2.34 20.76 -14.16
CA GLU A 83 -2.30 20.36 -12.74
C GLU A 83 -3.71 20.10 -12.23
N LEU A 84 -3.91 18.92 -11.65
CA LEU A 84 -5.19 18.47 -11.12
C LEU A 84 -5.29 18.72 -9.61
N THR A 85 -4.21 18.46 -8.88
CA THR A 85 -4.19 18.57 -7.42
C THR A 85 -2.77 18.64 -6.86
N THR A 86 -2.65 19.07 -5.61
CA THR A 86 -1.37 19.16 -4.88
C THR A 86 -1.52 18.66 -3.43
N LEU A 87 -0.40 18.23 -2.84
CA LEU A 87 -0.29 17.84 -1.43
C LEU A 87 1.08 18.22 -0.88
N ASP A 88 1.11 19.00 0.20
CA ASP A 88 2.34 19.29 0.92
C ASP A 88 2.64 18.21 1.97
N LYS A 89 3.89 17.75 2.04
CA LYS A 89 4.38 16.81 3.06
C LYS A 89 5.84 17.08 3.39
N THR A 90 6.16 17.13 4.68
CA THR A 90 7.55 17.15 5.16
C THR A 90 8.11 15.72 5.12
N LEU A 91 9.25 15.53 4.46
CA LEU A 91 9.96 14.26 4.39
C LEU A 91 11.21 14.28 5.27
N THR A 92 11.38 13.26 6.10
CA THR A 92 12.55 13.06 6.95
C THR A 92 13.35 11.82 6.54
N ALA A 93 14.58 11.73 7.04
CA ALA A 93 15.48 10.64 6.70
C ALA A 93 14.90 9.31 7.16
N GLY A 94 14.73 8.38 6.23
CA GLY A 94 14.18 7.06 6.49
C GLY A 94 12.66 6.97 6.48
N ASP A 95 11.96 8.04 6.10
CA ASP A 95 10.54 7.96 5.82
C ASP A 95 10.27 6.98 4.67
N PHE A 96 9.28 6.13 4.88
CA PHE A 96 8.62 5.36 3.84
C PHE A 96 7.20 5.88 3.72
N PHE A 97 6.72 6.08 2.49
CA PHE A 97 5.35 6.53 2.28
C PHE A 97 4.78 6.04 0.95
N THR A 98 3.46 6.07 0.84
CA THR A 98 2.78 5.87 -0.42
C THR A 98 1.85 7.05 -0.71
N LEU A 99 1.95 7.58 -1.92
CA LEU A 99 1.05 8.57 -2.50
C LEU A 99 -0.01 7.88 -3.34
N PHE A 100 -1.27 8.18 -3.11
CA PHE A 100 -2.38 7.73 -3.94
C PHE A 100 -3.06 8.92 -4.61
N ALA A 101 -3.23 8.84 -5.94
CA ALA A 101 -4.30 9.55 -6.61
C ALA A 101 -5.62 8.83 -6.33
N VAL A 102 -6.63 9.55 -5.85
CA VAL A 102 -7.91 8.99 -5.41
C VAL A 102 -9.06 9.88 -5.88
N ASN A 103 -10.29 9.44 -5.57
CA ASN A 103 -11.53 10.11 -5.97
C ASN A 103 -11.79 10.03 -7.48
N ASN A 104 -12.87 10.65 -7.96
CA ASN A 104 -13.28 10.65 -9.37
C ASN A 104 -12.28 11.44 -10.23
N PHE A 105 -12.17 11.12 -11.52
CA PHE A 105 -11.25 11.81 -12.43
C PHE A 105 -11.41 13.35 -12.43
N ASP A 106 -12.64 13.85 -12.47
CA ASP A 106 -12.94 15.29 -12.45
C ASP A 106 -12.64 15.97 -11.10
N GLU A 107 -12.41 15.18 -10.05
CA GLU A 107 -12.20 15.63 -8.67
C GLU A 107 -11.00 14.92 -8.03
N ILE A 108 -9.96 14.62 -8.80
CA ILE A 108 -8.78 13.89 -8.30
C ILE A 108 -8.20 14.57 -7.06
N GLU A 109 -7.96 13.76 -6.03
CA GLU A 109 -7.26 14.16 -4.83
C GLU A 109 -5.96 13.37 -4.70
N LEU A 110 -4.98 13.95 -4.01
CA LEU A 110 -3.75 13.28 -3.64
C LEU A 110 -3.70 13.08 -2.13
N VAL A 111 -3.49 11.83 -1.70
CA VAL A 111 -3.33 11.48 -0.28
C VAL A 111 -2.01 10.75 -0.05
N ALA A 112 -1.43 10.96 1.13
CA ALA A 112 -0.21 10.30 1.56
C ALA A 112 -0.45 9.46 2.81
N TYR A 113 0.13 8.26 2.84
CA TYR A 113 0.18 7.41 4.02
C TYR A 113 1.62 7.06 4.34
N ASP A 114 2.01 7.18 5.61
CA ASP A 114 3.31 6.70 6.06
C ASP A 114 3.31 5.18 6.09
N ASP A 115 4.33 4.58 5.52
CA ASP A 115 4.56 3.14 5.53
C ASP A 115 5.51 2.77 6.66
N ILE A 116 5.40 1.53 7.14
CA ILE A 116 6.36 0.96 8.07
C ILE A 116 7.13 -0.17 7.38
N LEU A 117 8.41 -0.29 7.71
CA LEU A 117 9.26 -1.43 7.35
C LEU A 117 9.69 -2.22 8.59
N GLU A 118 8.83 -2.27 9.60
CA GLU A 118 9.04 -3.13 10.76
C GLU A 118 8.63 -4.55 10.42
N TYR A 119 9.56 -5.50 10.57
CA TYR A 119 9.27 -6.89 10.27
C TYR A 119 8.23 -7.44 11.26
N PRO A 120 7.19 -8.13 10.75
CA PRO A 120 6.22 -8.77 11.62
C PRO A 120 6.86 -9.94 12.39
N ALA A 121 6.19 -10.36 13.47
CA ALA A 121 6.57 -11.52 14.26
C ALA A 121 6.78 -12.79 13.40
N VAL A 122 7.53 -13.74 13.93
CA VAL A 122 7.80 -15.03 13.26
C VAL A 122 6.46 -15.66 12.84
N ASN A 123 6.42 -16.16 11.60
CA ASN A 123 5.22 -16.74 10.97
C ASN A 123 4.04 -15.77 10.75
N HIS A 124 4.23 -14.46 10.86
CA HIS A 124 3.19 -13.45 10.60
C HIS A 124 3.53 -12.58 9.40
N ALA A 125 2.51 -11.95 8.83
CA ALA A 125 2.60 -10.86 7.88
C ALA A 125 2.06 -9.59 8.52
N GLY A 126 2.58 -8.42 8.12
CA GLY A 126 2.01 -7.13 8.45
C GLY A 126 0.98 -6.74 7.39
N ILE A 127 -0.19 -6.27 7.79
CA ILE A 127 -1.24 -5.81 6.87
C ILE A 127 -1.80 -4.47 7.32
N ARG A 128 -2.20 -3.64 6.37
CA ARG A 128 -2.99 -2.42 6.58
C ARG A 128 -4.09 -2.36 5.54
N PHE A 129 -5.27 -1.88 5.93
CA PHE A 129 -6.36 -1.63 5.02
C PHE A 129 -6.57 -0.13 4.80
N ILE A 130 -6.95 0.26 3.58
CA ILE A 130 -7.33 1.63 3.23
C ILE A 130 -8.59 1.59 2.38
N ASN A 131 -9.60 2.40 2.72
CA ASN A 131 -10.77 2.54 1.85
C ASN A 131 -10.55 3.67 0.84
N LEU A 132 -10.25 3.33 -0.42
CA LEU A 132 -10.06 4.30 -1.51
C LEU A 132 -11.14 4.21 -2.61
N SER A 133 -12.25 3.51 -2.34
CA SER A 133 -13.43 3.55 -3.20
C SER A 133 -14.22 4.84 -2.92
N PRO A 134 -14.43 5.71 -3.92
CA PRO A 134 -14.93 7.08 -3.69
C PRO A 134 -16.40 7.17 -3.30
N ASP A 135 -17.24 6.23 -3.75
CA ASP A 135 -18.67 6.21 -3.47
C ASP A 135 -19.06 5.11 -2.47
N ALA A 136 -18.08 4.35 -1.96
CA ALA A 136 -18.35 3.38 -0.92
C ALA A 136 -18.79 4.07 0.37
N PRO A 137 -19.83 3.56 1.05
CA PRO A 137 -20.07 3.94 2.43
C PRO A 137 -18.90 3.50 3.31
N ALA A 138 -18.95 3.83 4.61
CA ALA A 138 -18.02 3.25 5.58
C ALA A 138 -18.09 1.71 5.51
N ILE A 139 -16.94 1.06 5.33
CA ILE A 139 -16.85 -0.38 5.10
C ILE A 139 -16.37 -1.12 6.34
N ASN A 140 -16.85 -2.35 6.51
CA ASN A 140 -16.27 -3.32 7.43
C ASN A 140 -15.43 -4.32 6.63
N ILE A 141 -14.37 -4.82 7.24
CA ILE A 141 -13.44 -5.77 6.63
C ILE A 141 -13.24 -6.91 7.61
N ALA A 142 -13.47 -8.14 7.17
CA ALA A 142 -13.34 -9.32 8.01
C ALA A 142 -12.80 -10.51 7.23
N THR A 143 -12.19 -11.44 7.96
CA THR A 143 -11.99 -12.82 7.51
C THR A 143 -13.21 -13.66 7.90
N GLU A 144 -13.14 -14.98 7.71
CA GLU A 144 -14.17 -15.90 8.21
C GLU A 144 -14.24 -15.95 9.74
N THR A 145 -13.16 -15.57 10.44
CA THR A 145 -13.01 -15.74 11.90
C THR A 145 -12.80 -14.45 12.66
N ASP A 146 -12.28 -13.40 12.01
CA ASP A 146 -11.77 -12.20 12.66
C ASP A 146 -12.22 -10.93 11.93
N ASP A 147 -12.67 -9.95 12.70
CA ASP A 147 -12.90 -8.58 12.21
C ASP A 147 -11.56 -7.84 12.10
N LEU A 148 -11.26 -7.32 10.93
CA LEU A 148 -10.00 -6.62 10.63
C LEU A 148 -10.14 -5.10 10.67
N ALA A 149 -11.29 -4.57 10.25
CA ALA A 149 -11.63 -3.16 10.34
C ALA A 149 -13.15 -2.97 10.44
N THR A 150 -13.57 -1.91 11.13
CA THR A 150 -14.99 -1.53 11.23
C THR A 150 -15.17 -0.06 10.89
N ALA A 151 -16.24 0.24 10.16
CA ALA A 151 -16.62 1.59 9.72
C ALA A 151 -15.44 2.40 9.12
N LEU A 152 -14.63 1.77 8.26
CA LEU A 152 -13.50 2.42 7.60
C LEU A 152 -14.00 3.38 6.51
N GLU A 153 -13.90 4.68 6.75
CA GLU A 153 -14.39 5.73 5.85
C GLU A 153 -13.46 5.96 4.66
N PHE A 154 -13.95 6.62 3.61
CA PHE A 154 -13.14 6.98 2.44
C PHE A 154 -11.89 7.77 2.84
N LYS A 155 -10.73 7.38 2.28
CA LYS A 155 -9.38 7.86 2.60
C LYS A 155 -8.89 7.53 4.01
N GLN A 156 -9.65 6.79 4.82
CA GLN A 156 -9.17 6.29 6.10
C GLN A 156 -8.31 5.03 5.89
N ALA A 157 -7.24 4.95 6.66
CA ALA A 157 -6.42 3.76 6.79
C ALA A 157 -6.54 3.19 8.21
N THR A 158 -6.40 1.88 8.34
CA THR A 158 -6.13 1.26 9.64
C THR A 158 -4.68 1.52 10.06
N ASP A 159 -4.37 1.27 11.33
CA ASP A 159 -2.98 0.99 11.70
C ASP A 159 -2.51 -0.32 11.03
N PHE A 160 -1.20 -0.53 10.96
CA PHE A 160 -0.66 -1.84 10.60
C PHE A 160 -0.94 -2.85 11.71
N MET A 161 -1.39 -4.03 11.33
CA MET A 161 -1.65 -5.15 12.24
C MET A 161 -0.96 -6.40 11.73
N GLU A 162 -0.66 -7.32 12.64
CA GLU A 162 -0.10 -8.62 12.30
C GLU A 162 -1.20 -9.65 12.09
N ILE A 163 -1.03 -10.49 11.07
CA ILE A 163 -1.88 -11.65 10.80
C ILE A 163 -0.99 -12.88 10.61
N PRO A 164 -1.39 -14.09 11.08
CA PRO A 164 -0.65 -15.29 10.76
C PRO A 164 -0.48 -15.44 9.24
N ALA A 165 0.68 -15.93 8.82
CA ALA A 165 0.90 -16.21 7.41
C ALA A 165 -0.02 -17.36 6.97
N GLY A 166 -0.64 -17.22 5.80
CA GLY A 166 -1.66 -18.14 5.34
C GLY A 166 -2.45 -17.60 4.16
N THR A 167 -3.53 -18.31 3.84
CA THR A 167 -4.47 -17.95 2.78
C THR A 167 -5.80 -17.59 3.41
N TYR A 168 -6.36 -16.46 3.02
CA TYR A 168 -7.57 -15.89 3.62
C TYR A 168 -8.57 -15.48 2.55
N ASN A 169 -9.85 -15.67 2.86
CA ASN A 169 -10.92 -14.96 2.18
C ASN A 169 -11.20 -13.67 2.97
N ILE A 170 -11.07 -12.52 2.32
CA ILE A 170 -11.31 -11.21 2.94
C ILE A 170 -12.62 -10.66 2.39
N THR A 171 -13.59 -10.43 3.27
CA THR A 171 -14.91 -9.91 2.90
C THR A 171 -15.04 -8.46 3.31
N TYR A 172 -15.61 -7.67 2.41
CA TYR A 172 -15.87 -6.24 2.55
C TYR A 172 -17.38 -6.02 2.54
N THR A 173 -17.92 -5.44 3.61
CA THR A 173 -19.35 -5.16 3.74
C THR A 173 -19.61 -3.68 4.00
N ASP A 174 -20.81 -3.23 3.67
CA ASP A 174 -21.29 -1.91 4.12
C ASP A 174 -21.78 -1.95 5.58
N SER A 175 -22.25 -0.81 6.09
CA SER A 175 -22.81 -0.70 7.45
C SER A 175 -24.11 -1.49 7.68
N ASN A 176 -24.72 -2.03 6.63
CA ASN A 176 -25.93 -2.86 6.70
C ASN A 176 -25.63 -4.35 6.49
N ASP A 177 -24.36 -4.74 6.57
CA ASP A 177 -23.86 -6.10 6.32
C ASP A 177 -24.08 -6.60 4.88
N THR A 178 -24.30 -5.69 3.92
CA THR A 178 -24.33 -6.03 2.49
C THR A 178 -22.91 -6.28 2.00
N THR A 179 -22.64 -7.46 1.45
CA THR A 179 -21.35 -7.77 0.83
C THR A 179 -21.13 -6.94 -0.44
N LEU A 180 -20.08 -6.13 -0.42
CA LEU A 180 -19.61 -5.35 -1.57
C LEU A 180 -18.62 -6.17 -2.41
N TYR A 181 -17.72 -6.89 -1.76
CA TYR A 181 -16.71 -7.73 -2.41
C TYR A 181 -16.15 -8.78 -1.46
N THR A 182 -15.71 -9.90 -2.02
CA THR A 182 -14.93 -10.91 -1.31
C THR A 182 -13.70 -11.23 -2.15
N ASP A 183 -12.53 -10.92 -1.61
CA ASP A 183 -11.24 -11.33 -2.17
C ASP A 183 -10.95 -12.75 -1.70
N VAL A 184 -10.93 -13.71 -2.63
CA VAL A 184 -10.77 -15.14 -2.32
C VAL A 184 -9.32 -15.56 -2.47
N ASP A 185 -8.89 -16.48 -1.60
CA ASP A 185 -7.55 -17.06 -1.61
C ASP A 185 -6.39 -16.03 -1.55
N MET A 186 -6.56 -14.92 -0.82
CA MET A 186 -5.50 -13.95 -0.63
C MET A 186 -4.38 -14.54 0.25
N VAL A 187 -3.17 -14.67 -0.33
CA VAL A 187 -2.02 -15.28 0.35
C VAL A 187 -1.14 -14.25 1.06
N PHE A 188 -1.04 -14.31 2.39
CA PHE A 188 -0.09 -13.55 3.18
C PHE A 188 1.14 -14.39 3.54
N THR A 189 2.31 -13.95 3.07
CA THR A 189 3.59 -14.63 3.33
C THR A 189 4.27 -14.09 4.58
N ALA A 190 4.84 -14.98 5.40
CA ALA A 190 5.57 -14.61 6.60
C ALA A 190 6.70 -13.61 6.32
N GLY A 191 6.87 -12.63 7.21
CA GLY A 191 7.89 -11.59 7.10
C GLY A 191 7.61 -10.52 6.03
N LYS A 192 6.42 -10.51 5.43
CA LYS A 192 6.02 -9.51 4.40
C LYS A 192 5.01 -8.53 4.96
N ILE A 193 5.06 -7.31 4.44
CA ILE A 193 4.18 -6.21 4.82
C ILE A 193 3.33 -5.84 3.60
N TYR A 194 2.03 -5.66 3.78
CA TYR A 194 1.09 -5.38 2.71
C TYR A 194 0.21 -4.19 3.07
N THR A 195 -0.03 -3.33 2.08
CA THR A 195 -1.15 -2.39 2.08
C THR A 195 -2.22 -2.95 1.14
N ILE A 196 -3.42 -3.17 1.65
CA ILE A 196 -4.58 -3.58 0.88
C ILE A 196 -5.51 -2.37 0.81
N TYR A 197 -5.92 -1.97 -0.38
CA TYR A 197 -6.84 -0.86 -0.53
C TYR A 197 -8.01 -1.22 -1.42
N THR A 198 -9.19 -0.67 -1.11
CA THR A 198 -10.35 -0.76 -2.00
C THR A 198 -10.18 0.20 -3.16
N LYS A 199 -10.81 -0.09 -4.30
CA LYS A 199 -10.74 0.73 -5.51
C LYS A 199 -12.03 0.58 -6.31
N GLY A 200 -12.28 1.54 -7.20
CA GLY A 200 -13.45 1.50 -8.09
C GLY A 200 -14.73 1.85 -7.34
N TYR A 201 -15.86 1.77 -8.02
CA TYR A 201 -17.15 2.25 -7.54
C TYR A 201 -18.06 1.11 -7.06
N VAL A 202 -18.78 1.35 -5.97
CA VAL A 202 -19.93 0.50 -5.60
C VAL A 202 -21.06 0.66 -6.63
N THR A 203 -21.29 1.88 -7.11
CA THR A 203 -22.27 2.25 -8.14
C THR A 203 -21.56 3.01 -9.27
N PRO A 204 -20.97 2.32 -10.26
CA PRO A 204 -20.23 2.97 -11.33
C PRO A 204 -21.07 4.01 -12.09
N PRO A 205 -20.50 5.18 -12.42
CA PRO A 205 -21.15 6.15 -13.28
C PRO A 205 -21.34 5.57 -14.69
N ALA A 206 -22.24 6.19 -15.47
CA ALA A 206 -22.56 5.70 -16.80
C ALA A 206 -21.32 5.68 -17.72
N GLY A 207 -20.96 4.49 -18.21
CA GLY A 207 -19.80 4.28 -19.09
C GLY A 207 -18.53 3.83 -18.37
N SER A 208 -18.52 3.81 -17.04
CA SER A 208 -17.44 3.25 -16.24
C SER A 208 -17.60 1.73 -16.06
N GLU A 209 -16.49 1.01 -16.17
CA GLU A 209 -16.39 -0.42 -15.84
C GLU A 209 -15.56 -0.65 -14.56
N ASP A 210 -15.14 0.42 -13.89
CA ASP A 210 -14.29 0.37 -12.70
C ASP A 210 -15.10 0.07 -11.45
N THR A 211 -15.46 -1.20 -11.25
CA THR A 211 -16.28 -1.65 -10.12
C THR A 211 -15.48 -1.84 -8.82
N PHE A 212 -16.18 -1.76 -7.68
CA PHE A 212 -15.64 -1.98 -6.35
C PHE A 212 -14.89 -3.31 -6.29
N SER A 213 -13.63 -3.22 -5.91
CA SER A 213 -12.71 -4.34 -5.77
C SER A 213 -11.55 -3.91 -4.88
N THR A 214 -10.57 -4.77 -4.71
CA THR A 214 -9.38 -4.51 -3.90
C THR A 214 -8.12 -4.60 -4.75
N LYS A 215 -7.05 -3.97 -4.25
CA LYS A 215 -5.71 -4.22 -4.72
C LYS A 215 -4.78 -4.35 -3.52
N ARG A 216 -3.94 -5.36 -3.58
CA ARG A 216 -2.86 -5.56 -2.62
C ARG A 216 -1.56 -5.02 -3.21
N MET A 217 -0.91 -4.17 -2.44
CA MET A 217 0.44 -3.68 -2.68
C MET A 217 1.35 -4.25 -1.61
N ARG A 218 2.53 -4.71 -2.00
CA ARG A 218 3.56 -5.10 -1.04
C ARG A 218 4.37 -3.87 -0.67
N ASN A 219 4.44 -3.59 0.63
CA ASN A 219 5.41 -2.65 1.18
C ASN A 219 6.74 -3.40 1.29
N TYR A 220 7.83 -2.78 0.83
CA TYR A 220 9.22 -3.29 0.68
C TYR A 220 9.46 -4.79 1.03
#